data_AF-A0A6J0BE42-F1
#
_entry.id   AF-A0A6J0BE42-F1
#
_cell.length_a   1.000
_cell.length_b   1.000
_cell.length_c   1.000
_cell.angle_alpha   90.00
_cell.angle_beta   90.00
_cell.angle_gamma   90.00
#
_symmetry.space_group_name_H-M   'P 1'
#
loop_
_entity.id
_entity.type
_entity.pdbx_description
1 polymer ?
#
loop_
_entity_poly.entity_id
_entity_poly.type
_entity_poly.pdbx_seq_one_letter_code
_entity_poly.pdbx_strand_id
1 'polypeptide(L)'
;MAEKHVPSKNYTGGPHGVGNPDDLSLRKLELQVLIPKRVRERSRKEKCVKEVEAFSKCCSSSGFLMVTKCRNENSEMKECLTKWFNNPEFVEECKQEYLAERSEYRRTGIGKGSRAPVGTNRIGSNM
;
A
#
# COMPACT_ATOMS: atom_id res chain seq x y z
N MET A 1 -24.17 -8.30 23.74
CA MET A 1 -23.68 -9.53 23.09
C MET A 1 -22.91 -9.09 21.86
N ALA A 2 -21.61 -9.37 21.76
CA ALA A 2 -20.83 -8.99 20.59
C ALA A 2 -21.15 -9.99 19.46
N GLU A 3 -21.80 -9.54 18.39
CA GLU A 3 -21.86 -10.31 17.14
C GLU A 3 -20.42 -10.60 16.70
N LYS A 4 -20.05 -11.88 16.70
CA LYS A 4 -18.78 -12.31 16.12
C LYS A 4 -18.90 -12.11 14.61
N HIS A 5 -18.30 -11.04 14.10
CA HIS A 5 -18.22 -10.81 12.65
C HIS A 5 -17.38 -11.94 12.02
N VAL A 6 -18.05 -12.92 11.42
CA VAL A 6 -17.41 -14.00 10.67
C VAL A 6 -16.96 -13.42 9.32
N PRO A 7 -15.65 -13.35 9.02
CA PRO A 7 -15.18 -12.87 7.74
C PRO A 7 -15.74 -13.75 6.61
N SER A 8 -16.23 -13.13 5.53
CA SER A 8 -16.72 -13.84 4.34
C SER A 8 -15.73 -14.93 3.89
N LYS A 9 -16.26 -16.08 3.43
CA LYS A 9 -15.47 -17.22 2.92
C LYS A 9 -14.45 -16.80 1.84
N ASN A 10 -14.73 -15.71 1.12
CA ASN A 10 -13.83 -15.15 0.09
C ASN A 10 -12.51 -14.62 0.68
N TYR A 11 -12.46 -14.29 1.97
CA TYR A 11 -11.28 -13.74 2.65
C TYR A 11 -10.44 -14.79 3.39
N THR A 12 -10.98 -16.00 3.62
CA THR A 12 -10.35 -17.07 4.41
C THR A 12 -10.24 -18.41 3.66
N GLY A 13 -10.77 -18.50 2.43
CA GLY A 13 -10.66 -19.67 1.57
C GLY A 13 -9.40 -19.67 0.67
N GLY A 14 -9.50 -20.33 -0.48
CA GLY A 14 -8.42 -20.40 -1.48
C GLY A 14 -7.37 -21.48 -1.18
N PRO A 15 -6.41 -21.69 -2.10
CA PRO A 15 -5.45 -22.80 -2.05
C PRO A 15 -4.53 -22.76 -0.82
N HIS A 16 -4.26 -21.56 -0.29
CA HIS A 16 -3.42 -21.36 0.89
C HIS A 16 -4.17 -20.79 2.11
N GLY A 17 -5.52 -20.79 2.10
CA GLY A 17 -6.33 -20.27 3.20
C GLY A 17 -6.21 -18.75 3.46
N VAL A 18 -5.71 -18.00 2.48
CA VAL A 18 -5.48 -16.53 2.55
C VAL A 18 -6.46 -15.73 1.68
N GLY A 19 -7.52 -16.38 1.22
CA GLY A 19 -8.60 -15.82 0.40
C GLY A 19 -8.60 -16.34 -1.04
N ASN A 20 -9.71 -16.11 -1.74
CA ASN A 20 -9.90 -16.53 -3.13
C ASN A 20 -9.02 -15.69 -4.08
N PRO A 21 -8.15 -16.29 -4.93
CA PRO A 21 -7.33 -15.55 -5.90
C PRO A 21 -8.12 -14.73 -6.93
N ASP A 22 -9.34 -15.15 -7.27
CA ASP A 22 -10.16 -14.52 -8.32
C ASP A 22 -11.14 -13.47 -7.76
N ASP A 23 -11.14 -13.27 -6.44
CA ASP A 23 -11.96 -12.26 -5.79
C ASP A 23 -11.36 -10.86 -5.96
N LEU A 24 -12.04 -10.04 -6.78
CA LEU A 24 -11.68 -8.65 -7.07
C LEU A 24 -12.30 -7.63 -6.11
N SER A 25 -13.08 -8.07 -5.12
CA SER A 25 -13.67 -7.15 -4.14
C SER A 25 -12.59 -6.55 -3.23
N LEU A 26 -12.76 -5.26 -2.90
CA LEU A 26 -11.85 -4.53 -2.02
C LEU A 26 -12.41 -4.47 -0.60
N ARG A 27 -11.58 -4.85 0.36
CA ARG A 27 -11.83 -4.65 1.79
C ARG A 27 -11.69 -3.16 2.12
N LYS A 28 -12.34 -2.73 3.21
CA LYS A 28 -12.24 -1.36 3.71
C LYS A 28 -10.79 -0.91 3.91
N LEU A 29 -9.93 -1.78 4.45
CA LEU A 29 -8.50 -1.50 4.62
C LEU A 29 -7.78 -1.29 3.28
N GLU A 30 -8.13 -2.08 2.26
CA GLU A 30 -7.47 -2.00 0.95
C GLU A 30 -7.85 -0.69 0.25
N LEU A 31 -9.14 -0.36 0.30
CA LEU A 31 -9.68 0.87 -0.25
C LEU A 31 -9.16 2.12 0.47
N GLN A 32 -9.14 2.13 1.80
CA GLN A 32 -8.85 3.33 2.59
C GLN A 32 -7.36 3.51 2.92
N VAL A 33 -6.57 2.43 2.88
CA VAL A 33 -5.17 2.47 3.32
C VAL A 33 -4.22 1.95 2.25
N LEU A 34 -4.40 0.73 1.74
CA LEU A 34 -3.38 0.09 0.89
C LEU A 34 -3.29 0.72 -0.50
N ILE A 35 -4.42 0.94 -1.17
CA ILE A 35 -4.44 1.62 -2.47
C ILE A 35 -3.97 3.08 -2.33
N PRO A 36 -4.49 3.89 -1.38
CA PRO A 36 -3.97 5.23 -1.12
C PRO A 36 -2.47 5.28 -0.79
N LYS A 37 -1.94 4.28 -0.07
CA LYS A 37 -0.51 4.15 0.20
C LYS A 37 0.26 3.88 -1.10
N ARG A 38 -0.21 2.95 -1.92
CA ARG A 38 0.41 2.64 -3.22
C ARG A 38 0.45 3.83 -4.15
N VAL A 39 -0.66 4.57 -4.28
CA VAL A 39 -0.72 5.79 -5.08
C VAL A 39 0.34 6.80 -4.60
N ARG A 40 0.45 7.04 -3.30
CA ARG A 40 1.48 7.95 -2.76
C ARG A 40 2.90 7.48 -3.04
N GLU A 41 3.17 6.19 -2.88
CA GLU A 41 4.50 5.61 -3.14
C GLU A 41 4.89 5.72 -4.62
N ARG A 42 3.98 5.36 -5.53
CA ARG A 42 4.19 5.49 -6.98
C ARG A 42 4.28 6.94 -7.42
N SER A 43 3.43 7.83 -6.91
CA SER A 43 3.53 9.27 -7.19
C SER A 43 4.92 9.81 -6.83
N ARG A 44 5.49 9.44 -5.68
CA ARG A 44 6.84 9.88 -5.29
C ARG A 44 7.94 9.33 -6.21
N LYS A 45 7.83 8.07 -6.62
CA LYS A 45 8.88 7.37 -7.40
C LYS A 45 8.83 7.64 -8.90
N GLU A 46 7.64 7.89 -9.43
CA GLU A 46 7.42 7.94 -10.89
C GLU A 46 6.97 9.30 -11.38
N LYS A 47 6.19 10.05 -10.59
CA LYS A 47 5.47 11.24 -11.08
C LYS A 47 5.99 12.56 -10.52
N CYS A 48 6.36 12.58 -9.24
CA CYS A 48 6.77 13.76 -8.48
C CYS A 48 8.26 13.68 -8.09
N VAL A 49 9.08 13.08 -8.94
CA VAL A 49 10.51 12.82 -8.64
C VAL A 49 11.24 14.14 -8.40
N LYS A 50 10.97 15.16 -9.22
CA LYS A 50 11.61 16.48 -9.13
C LYS A 50 11.30 17.17 -7.81
N GLU A 51 10.03 17.18 -7.42
CA GLU A 51 9.54 17.83 -6.20
C GLU A 51 10.04 17.08 -4.95
N VAL A 52 10.06 15.74 -5.00
CA VAL A 52 10.64 14.91 -3.92
C VAL A 52 12.13 15.17 -3.78
N GLU A 53 12.87 15.27 -4.88
CA GLU A 53 14.30 15.60 -4.86
C GLU A 53 14.55 17.02 -4.34
N ALA A 54 13.78 18.01 -4.80
CA ALA A 54 13.92 19.40 -4.34
C ALA A 54 13.67 19.51 -2.83
N PHE A 55 12.59 18.87 -2.35
CA PHE A 55 12.30 18.79 -0.92
C PHE A 55 13.40 18.07 -0.15
N SER A 56 13.89 16.92 -0.64
CA SER A 56 14.98 16.16 -0.01
C SER A 56 16.30 16.96 0.07
N LYS A 57 16.63 17.70 -1.00
CA LYS A 57 17.80 18.60 -1.05
C LYS A 57 17.66 19.71 -0.01
N CYS A 58 16.48 20.32 0.10
CA CYS A 58 16.22 21.35 1.12
C CYS A 58 16.30 20.78 2.55
N CYS A 59 15.72 19.60 2.80
CA CYS A 59 15.79 18.94 4.11
C CYS A 59 17.24 18.67 4.53
N SER A 60 18.08 18.23 3.59
CA SER A 60 19.49 17.91 3.84
C SER A 60 20.33 19.15 4.15
N SER A 61 19.98 20.32 3.60
CA SER A 61 20.71 21.57 3.83
C SER A 61 20.21 22.40 5.03
N SER A 62 18.96 22.19 5.46
CA SER A 62 18.29 23.09 6.42
C SER A 62 18.45 22.70 7.90
N GLY A 63 18.93 21.48 8.18
CA GLY A 63 19.13 20.99 9.55
C GLY A 63 17.86 21.14 10.42
N PHE A 64 18.02 21.71 11.62
CA PHE A 64 16.91 21.88 12.58
C PHE A 64 15.79 22.82 12.09
N LEU A 65 16.09 23.75 11.17
CA LEU A 65 15.12 24.74 10.67
C LEU A 65 14.38 24.27 9.40
N MET A 66 14.42 22.96 9.08
CA MET A 66 13.76 22.36 7.92
C MET A 66 12.30 22.77 7.74
N VAL A 67 11.49 22.72 8.81
CA VAL A 67 10.04 22.90 8.72
C VAL A 67 9.65 24.34 8.33
N THR A 68 10.52 25.31 8.60
CA THR A 68 10.31 26.71 8.23
C THR A 68 10.97 27.05 6.90
N LYS A 69 12.18 26.56 6.65
CA LYS A 69 12.95 26.85 5.43
C LYS A 69 12.40 26.11 4.20
N CYS A 70 11.99 24.85 4.34
CA CYS A 70 11.54 24.02 3.23
C CYS A 70 10.03 24.06 2.99
N ARG A 71 9.36 25.17 3.36
CA ARG A 71 7.90 25.29 3.24
C ARG A 71 7.47 25.33 1.78
N ASN A 72 8.26 25.98 0.92
CA ASN A 72 7.94 26.11 -0.50
C ASN A 72 8.03 24.75 -1.20
N GLU A 73 9.17 24.07 -1.07
CA GLU A 73 9.41 22.74 -1.66
C GLU A 73 8.41 21.71 -1.13
N ASN A 74 8.01 21.82 0.15
CA ASN A 74 6.95 20.98 0.70
C ASN A 74 5.57 21.27 0.09
N SER A 75 5.25 22.54 -0.21
CA SER A 75 4.00 22.89 -0.88
C SER A 75 3.96 22.32 -2.29
N GLU A 76 5.00 22.54 -3.08
CA GLU A 76 5.13 22.03 -4.44
C GLU A 76 5.03 20.49 -4.47
N MET A 77 5.74 19.81 -3.56
CA MET A 77 5.64 18.36 -3.42
C MET A 77 4.22 17.92 -3.05
N LYS A 78 3.56 18.60 -2.10
CA LYS A 78 2.18 18.27 -1.71
C LYS A 78 1.19 18.49 -2.85
N GLU A 79 1.35 19.56 -3.63
CA GLU A 79 0.52 19.86 -4.79
C GLU A 79 0.67 18.78 -5.85
N CYS A 80 1.90 18.39 -6.19
CA CYS A 80 2.14 17.28 -7.12
C CYS A 80 1.52 15.97 -6.62
N LEU A 81 1.75 15.60 -5.36
CA LEU A 81 1.20 14.38 -4.80
C LEU A 81 -0.33 14.40 -4.79
N THR A 82 -0.94 15.54 -4.47
CA THR A 82 -2.40 15.72 -4.45
C THR A 82 -3.00 15.61 -5.84
N LYS A 83 -2.35 16.17 -6.87
CA LYS A 83 -2.75 16.04 -8.27
C LYS A 83 -2.87 14.57 -8.69
N TRP A 84 -1.86 13.76 -8.38
CA TRP A 84 -1.85 12.34 -8.74
C TRP A 84 -2.74 11.48 -7.83
N PHE A 85 -2.90 11.88 -6.58
CA PHE A 85 -3.84 11.21 -5.66
C PHE A 85 -5.30 11.33 -6.13
N ASN A 86 -5.64 12.45 -6.77
CA ASN A 86 -6.98 12.71 -7.30
C ASN A 86 -7.13 12.37 -8.80
N ASN A 87 -6.10 11.81 -9.44
CA ASN A 87 -6.18 11.39 -10.83
C ASN A 87 -6.85 10.00 -10.90
N PRO A 88 -8.07 9.89 -11.46
CA PRO A 88 -8.85 8.64 -11.41
C PRO A 88 -8.18 7.50 -12.20
N GLU A 89 -7.54 7.81 -13.32
CA GLU A 89 -6.84 6.83 -14.15
C GLU A 89 -5.66 6.20 -13.40
N PHE A 90 -4.83 7.04 -12.76
CA PHE A 90 -3.68 6.60 -12.00
C PHE A 90 -4.07 5.83 -10.73
N VAL A 91 -5.14 6.26 -10.06
CA VAL A 91 -5.68 5.54 -8.90
C VAL A 91 -6.21 4.16 -9.30
N GLU A 92 -6.91 4.06 -10.43
CA GLU A 92 -7.39 2.77 -10.93
C GLU A 92 -6.22 1.87 -11.36
N GLU A 93 -5.20 2.41 -12.01
CA GLU A 93 -3.97 1.67 -12.35
C GLU A 93 -3.31 1.08 -11.09
N CYS A 94 -3.12 1.90 -10.04
CA CYS A 94 -2.57 1.45 -8.76
C CYS A 94 -3.43 0.37 -8.09
N LYS A 95 -4.76 0.45 -8.26
CA LYS A 95 -5.71 -0.54 -7.73
C LYS A 95 -5.61 -1.86 -8.49
N GLN A 96 -5.51 -1.84 -9.82
CA GLN A 96 -5.36 -3.04 -10.62
C GLN A 96 -4.04 -3.75 -10.32
N GLU A 97 -2.95 -2.99 -10.18
CA GLU A 97 -1.64 -3.53 -9.78
C GLU A 97 -1.72 -4.19 -8.39
N TYR A 98 -2.39 -3.54 -7.42
CA TYR A 98 -2.61 -4.11 -6.09
C TYR A 98 -3.41 -5.42 -6.14
N LEU A 99 -4.50 -5.46 -6.93
CA LEU A 99 -5.33 -6.66 -7.09
C LEU A 99 -4.55 -7.80 -7.74
N ALA A 100 -3.73 -7.51 -8.75
CA ALA A 100 -2.88 -8.49 -9.41
C ALA A 100 -1.87 -9.12 -8.42
N GLU A 101 -1.18 -8.30 -7.63
CA GLU A 101 -0.26 -8.80 -6.60
C GLU A 101 -0.96 -9.60 -5.52
N ARG A 102 -2.15 -9.15 -5.09
CA ARG A 102 -2.95 -9.88 -4.10
C ARG A 102 -3.43 -11.21 -4.65
N SER A 103 -3.88 -11.26 -5.91
CA SER A 103 -4.28 -12.48 -6.59
C SER A 103 -3.12 -13.48 -6.63
N GLU A 104 -1.93 -13.00 -6.98
CA GLU A 104 -0.72 -13.82 -7.02
C GLU A 104 -0.32 -14.33 -5.64
N TYR A 105 -0.35 -13.49 -4.61
CA TYR A 105 -0.12 -13.91 -3.23
C TYR A 105 -1.13 -14.97 -2.78
N ARG A 106 -2.41 -14.81 -3.13
CA ARG A 106 -3.44 -15.79 -2.78
C ARG A 106 -3.29 -17.10 -3.54
N ARG A 107 -2.78 -17.05 -4.77
CA ARG A 107 -2.52 -18.22 -5.62
C ARG A 107 -1.29 -19.00 -5.17
N THR A 108 -0.23 -18.31 -4.74
CA THR A 108 1.10 -18.92 -4.49
C THR A 108 1.53 -18.96 -3.03
N GLY A 109 0.92 -18.13 -2.18
CA GLY A 109 1.35 -17.94 -0.79
C GLY A 109 2.65 -17.15 -0.62
N ILE A 110 3.22 -16.56 -1.68
CA ILE A 110 4.51 -15.84 -1.65
C ILE A 110 4.28 -14.34 -1.77
N GLY A 111 4.66 -13.58 -0.74
CA GLY A 111 4.49 -12.12 -0.72
C GLY A 111 5.69 -11.38 -1.35
N LYS A 112 5.43 -10.22 -1.96
CA LYS A 112 6.50 -9.28 -2.36
C LYS A 112 7.18 -8.73 -1.09
N GLY A 113 8.38 -9.26 -0.78
CA GLY A 113 9.22 -8.82 0.34
C GLY A 113 9.41 -9.82 1.49
N SER A 114 8.81 -11.01 1.45
CA SER A 114 9.02 -12.07 2.44
C SER A 114 10.09 -13.07 1.99
N ARG A 115 10.99 -13.47 2.91
CA ARG A 115 11.76 -14.70 2.79
C ARG A 115 10.85 -15.87 3.20
N ALA A 116 10.64 -16.82 2.28
CA ALA A 116 9.91 -18.10 2.39
C ALA A 116 8.35 -18.06 2.46
N PRO A 117 7.66 -19.07 1.87
CA PRO A 117 6.20 -19.15 1.80
C PRO A 117 5.55 -19.44 3.16
N VAL A 118 4.34 -18.90 3.38
CA VAL A 118 3.50 -19.22 4.54
C VAL A 118 2.86 -20.59 4.31
N GLY A 119 3.45 -21.62 4.93
CA GLY A 119 2.89 -22.96 4.98
C GLY A 119 3.55 -23.83 6.05
N THR A 120 2.74 -24.30 7.00
CA THR A 120 3.01 -25.36 8.00
C THR A 120 3.81 -24.99 9.26
N ASN A 121 3.13 -24.41 10.27
CA ASN A 121 3.22 -24.88 11.66
C ASN A 121 2.17 -24.18 12.55
N ARG A 122 1.03 -24.84 12.75
CA ARG A 122 0.24 -24.70 13.98
C ARG A 122 0.22 -26.06 14.66
N ILE A 123 1.36 -26.45 15.21
CA ILE A 123 1.43 -27.50 16.23
C ILE A 123 2.10 -26.84 17.44
N GLY A 124 1.35 -26.78 18.54
CA GLY A 124 1.80 -26.72 19.93
C GLY A 124 2.93 -25.76 20.32
N SER A 125 2.59 -24.78 21.16
CA SER A 125 3.42 -24.47 22.31
C SER A 125 2.51 -23.98 23.43
N ASN A 126 2.36 -24.84 24.44
CA ASN A 126 1.88 -24.47 25.77
C ASN A 126 2.63 -23.23 26.27
N MET A 127 1.91 -22.33 26.91
CA MET A 127 2.29 -21.79 28.22
C MET A 127 1.04 -21.40 28.99
#